data_AF-A0A8C7X0N5-F1
#
_entry.id   AF-A0A8C7X0N5-F1
#
_cell.length_a   1.000
_cell.length_b   1.000
_cell.length_c   1.000
_cell.angle_alpha   90.00
_cell.angle_beta   90.00
_cell.angle_gamma   90.00
#
_symmetry.space_group_name_H-M   'P 1'
#
loop_
_entity.id
_entity.type
_entity.pdbx_description
1 polymer ?
#
loop_
_entity_poly.entity_id
_entity_poly.type
_entity_poly.pdbx_seq_one_letter_code
_entity_poly.pdbx_strand_id
1 'polypeptide(L)'
;MNLLTQKVRSTNWLRQCRASTNLSLTALEVLPGGGWDNLRNMDMGRVMNFSYFQCQTTEDGLYLIPDEVFVVPYKETGVETNSEIISSWLDQKGQGLLNYNQSLCLWVASIVDAGASLSQEDYLRSSYVSKTDSVSIKASAGLKFFDKLKFDMSSDYTEKSSTLQNYQSNITYSIIQSHGSTPFYPGISLQKWQESTKNNLVAIDRSGVPLHYLINTNTMQDLPQPTLNKVALTVSQAIERYYRINTRPGSNVDDKSCKGPATNLSFGGVYQRCVKRSSDADPLCEELAQKNPNTGDFSCRSPYTPTLLRSEVRQKGYTTYDCHDISYSCLLFFTCQREQCQHNYHVRSARILTYWCSVKGKAPDNSGYLFGGIYSPSSPNPNTNAKSCPANYISLRFLSDGQRICVSQDYELATRSSVPFGGLFSCESVNPLANNQSRCPPEFSQHLGTVSDGCEILYCVQSGLFTGGKLLPINLPPFTKARLVSMQATNTVMVMTEGDNSWVRVGGTKAWKLAKPEEINKIMKEIHPELNEMSSGQKAGVAFGVIGLMVLIVTVVVVLRRKRRGSNFRAGSYEAIPAGLESATEQEVA
;
A
#
# COMPACT_ATOMS: atom_id res chain seq x y z
N MET A 1 34.69 24.47 32.12
CA MET A 1 33.26 24.34 32.46
C MET A 1 32.70 23.23 31.59
N ASN A 2 32.79 21.98 32.06
CA ASN A 2 32.43 20.81 31.27
C ASN A 2 30.92 20.54 31.37
N LEU A 3 30.26 20.63 30.23
CA LEU A 3 28.92 20.12 29.97
C LEU A 3 28.94 18.59 30.09
N LEU A 4 28.52 18.05 31.22
CA LEU A 4 28.10 16.66 31.30
C LEU A 4 26.68 16.57 30.71
N THR A 5 26.64 16.25 29.41
CA THR A 5 25.48 15.62 28.78
C THR A 5 25.18 14.33 29.54
N GLN A 6 24.25 14.40 30.49
CA GLN A 6 23.67 13.23 31.13
C GLN A 6 22.84 12.53 30.05
N LYS A 7 23.46 11.55 29.40
CA LYS A 7 22.80 10.57 28.55
C LYS A 7 21.71 9.92 29.41
N VAL A 8 20.45 10.32 29.24
CA VAL A 8 19.30 9.68 29.88
C VAL A 8 19.36 8.22 29.47
N ARG A 9 19.85 7.36 30.37
CA ARG A 9 19.69 5.92 30.23
C ARG A 9 18.18 5.70 30.15
N SER A 10 17.70 5.17 29.04
CA SER A 10 16.36 4.59 28.92
C SER A 10 16.13 3.76 30.17
N THR A 11 15.36 4.28 31.12
CA THR A 11 15.00 3.57 32.34
C THR A 11 14.12 2.41 31.89
N ASN A 12 14.62 1.19 32.04
CA ASN A 12 13.82 0.01 31.74
C ASN A 12 12.83 -0.16 32.90
N TRP A 13 11.70 0.52 32.79
CA TRP A 13 10.67 0.60 33.84
C TRP A 13 10.22 -0.78 34.32
N LEU A 14 10.09 -1.74 33.39
CA LEU A 14 9.75 -3.12 33.74
C LEU A 14 10.80 -3.77 34.66
N ARG A 15 12.09 -3.53 34.42
CA ARG A 15 13.16 -4.02 35.33
C ARG A 15 13.09 -3.34 36.69
N GLN A 16 12.72 -2.06 36.74
CA GLN A 16 12.56 -1.34 38.00
C GLN A 16 11.37 -1.89 38.81
N CYS A 17 10.23 -2.12 38.16
CA CYS A 17 9.07 -2.75 38.79
C CYS A 17 9.42 -4.11 39.37
N ARG A 18 10.07 -4.98 38.59
CA ARG A 18 10.54 -6.30 39.05
C ARG A 18 11.50 -6.22 40.24
N ALA A 19 12.34 -5.20 40.31
CA ALA A 19 13.26 -4.99 41.43
C ALA A 19 12.53 -4.43 42.67
N SER A 20 11.44 -3.68 42.48
CA SER A 20 10.69 -3.04 43.56
C SER A 20 9.67 -3.94 44.25
N THR A 21 9.10 -4.92 43.53
CA THR A 21 7.96 -5.69 44.03
C THR A 21 8.32 -6.78 45.05
N ASN A 22 9.60 -7.09 45.30
CA ASN A 22 10.10 -8.21 46.14
C ASN A 22 9.56 -9.62 45.81
N LEU A 23 8.50 -9.73 45.01
CA LEU A 23 8.02 -10.91 44.33
C LEU A 23 8.65 -10.98 42.93
N SER A 24 9.11 -12.17 42.54
CA SER A 24 9.56 -12.50 41.18
C SER A 24 8.37 -12.60 40.20
N LEU A 25 7.55 -11.55 40.13
CA LEU A 25 6.39 -11.52 39.24
C LEU A 25 6.85 -11.49 37.79
N THR A 26 6.22 -12.34 36.99
CA THR A 26 6.42 -12.36 35.55
C THR A 26 5.59 -11.26 34.91
N ALA A 27 6.04 -10.73 33.77
CA ALA A 27 5.21 -9.81 33.00
C ALA A 27 4.23 -10.63 32.17
N LEU A 28 3.00 -10.17 32.01
CA LEU A 28 2.06 -10.81 31.11
C LEU A 28 2.61 -10.69 29.67
N GLU A 29 2.85 -11.82 29.02
CA GLU A 29 3.42 -11.85 27.66
C GLU A 29 2.38 -11.65 26.57
N VAL A 30 1.12 -12.00 26.88
CA VAL A 30 -0.02 -11.86 25.98
C VAL A 30 -0.59 -10.46 26.12
N LEU A 31 -0.22 -9.57 25.19
CA LEU A 31 -0.62 -8.16 25.20
C LEU A 31 -1.31 -7.76 23.88
N PRO A 32 -2.31 -6.87 23.93
CA PRO A 32 -2.90 -6.26 22.73
C PRO A 32 -1.94 -5.23 22.10
N GLY A 33 -2.42 -4.43 21.16
CA GLY A 33 -1.68 -3.31 20.56
C GLY A 33 -0.65 -3.69 19.49
N GLY A 34 -0.52 -4.97 19.16
CA GLY A 34 0.23 -5.47 18.03
C GLY A 34 -0.53 -5.38 16.72
N GLY A 35 0.17 -5.13 15.61
CA GLY A 35 -0.38 -5.26 14.26
C GLY A 35 -0.49 -6.73 13.87
N TRP A 36 -1.50 -7.06 13.06
CA TRP A 36 -1.83 -8.42 12.67
C TRP A 36 -2.05 -8.54 11.17
N ASP A 37 -1.36 -9.48 10.54
CA ASP A 37 -1.60 -9.90 9.16
C ASP A 37 -2.60 -11.04 9.10
N ASN A 38 -3.84 -10.70 8.76
CA ASN A 38 -4.97 -11.63 8.72
C ASN A 38 -4.96 -12.56 7.48
N LEU A 39 -4.17 -12.28 6.43
CA LEU A 39 -4.00 -13.26 5.34
C LEU A 39 -3.01 -14.37 5.72
N ARG A 40 -2.02 -14.06 6.57
CA ARG A 40 -1.00 -15.01 7.02
C ARG A 40 -1.24 -15.56 8.43
N ASN A 41 -2.17 -14.96 9.17
CA ASN A 41 -2.36 -15.16 10.61
C ASN A 41 -1.05 -14.98 11.39
N MET A 42 -0.39 -13.82 11.20
CA MET A 42 0.91 -13.50 11.81
C MET A 42 0.93 -12.14 12.49
N ASP A 43 1.59 -12.06 13.65
CA ASP A 43 1.92 -10.79 14.31
C ASP A 43 2.95 -9.98 13.50
N MET A 44 2.68 -8.68 13.29
CA MET A 44 3.43 -7.77 12.41
C MET A 44 4.18 -6.66 13.16
N GLY A 45 4.37 -6.83 14.47
CA GLY A 45 5.07 -5.89 15.34
C GLY A 45 4.15 -4.95 16.10
N ARG A 46 4.73 -4.15 17.00
CA ARG A 46 4.00 -3.30 17.94
C ARG A 46 3.51 -2.01 17.27
N VAL A 47 2.23 -1.68 17.45
CA VAL A 47 1.61 -0.44 16.97
C VAL A 47 1.36 0.54 18.13
N MET A 48 0.88 0.04 19.26
CA MET A 48 0.62 0.83 20.47
C MET A 48 1.85 0.89 21.37
N ASN A 49 2.09 2.02 22.02
CA ASN A 49 3.17 2.12 23.00
C ASN A 49 2.72 1.60 24.37
N PHE A 50 3.67 1.05 25.15
CA PHE A 50 3.41 0.54 26.49
C PHE A 50 4.40 1.08 27.51
N SER A 51 3.89 1.44 28.67
CA SER A 51 4.69 1.86 29.81
C SER A 51 4.42 1.02 31.05
N TYR A 52 5.35 1.06 32.01
CA TYR A 52 5.27 0.31 33.28
C TYR A 52 5.71 1.22 34.43
N PHE A 53 5.30 2.48 34.43
CA PHE A 53 5.67 3.43 35.48
C PHE A 53 4.95 3.15 36.79
N GLN A 54 3.70 2.68 36.72
CA GLN A 54 2.87 2.45 37.90
C GLN A 54 3.05 1.06 38.49
N CYS A 55 3.84 0.19 37.83
CA CYS A 55 4.07 -1.20 38.24
C CYS A 55 2.75 -1.95 38.51
N GLN A 56 1.75 -1.72 37.66
CA GLN A 56 0.44 -2.35 37.79
C GLN A 56 0.55 -3.88 37.71
N THR A 57 -0.32 -4.56 38.45
CA THR A 57 -0.48 -6.01 38.40
C THR A 57 -1.90 -6.37 38.01
N THR A 58 -2.09 -7.61 37.57
CA THR A 58 -3.43 -8.22 37.54
C THR A 58 -4.07 -8.20 38.94
N GLU A 59 -5.40 -8.24 39.00
CA GLU A 59 -6.15 -8.22 40.28
C GLU A 59 -5.75 -9.38 41.21
N ASP A 60 -5.38 -10.54 40.64
CA ASP A 60 -4.89 -11.70 41.37
C ASP A 60 -3.40 -11.63 41.74
N GLY A 61 -2.71 -10.54 41.39
CA GLY A 61 -1.33 -10.28 41.73
C GLY A 61 -0.31 -11.21 41.07
N LEU A 62 -0.69 -11.96 40.02
CA LEU A 62 0.18 -12.96 39.39
C LEU A 62 1.11 -12.38 38.32
N TYR A 63 0.67 -11.34 37.60
CA TYR A 63 1.41 -10.77 36.48
C TYR A 63 1.53 -9.25 36.57
N LEU A 64 2.68 -8.73 36.11
CA LEU A 64 2.85 -7.30 35.80
C LEU A 64 2.19 -6.97 34.46
N ILE A 65 1.44 -5.88 34.41
CA ILE A 65 0.74 -5.41 33.21
C ILE A 65 1.15 -3.97 32.87
N PRO A 66 1.13 -3.57 31.57
CA PRO A 66 1.36 -2.19 31.18
C PRO A 66 0.32 -1.22 31.76
N ASP A 67 0.72 0.03 31.95
CA ASP A 67 -0.14 1.08 32.53
C ASP A 67 -1.37 1.39 31.66
N GLU A 68 -1.28 1.14 30.35
CA GLU A 68 -2.35 1.36 29.37
C GLU A 68 -3.25 0.12 29.13
N VAL A 69 -3.01 -0.99 29.84
CA VAL A 69 -3.72 -2.27 29.66
C VAL A 69 -4.48 -2.61 30.93
N PHE A 70 -5.77 -2.94 30.80
CA PHE A 70 -6.54 -3.57 31.87
C PHE A 70 -6.79 -5.04 31.53
N VAL A 71 -6.90 -5.88 32.56
CA VAL A 71 -7.16 -7.32 32.43
C VAL A 71 -8.48 -7.64 33.09
N VAL A 72 -9.34 -8.38 32.38
CA VAL A 72 -10.59 -8.91 32.94
C VAL A 72 -10.37 -10.39 33.27
N PRO A 73 -10.51 -10.81 34.54
CA PRO A 73 -10.32 -12.21 34.91
C PRO A 73 -11.47 -13.07 34.41
N TYR A 74 -11.25 -13.76 33.29
CA TYR A 74 -12.21 -14.68 32.70
C TYR A 74 -11.68 -16.12 32.81
N LYS A 75 -12.06 -16.81 33.90
CA LYS A 75 -11.57 -18.16 34.24
C LYS A 75 -12.54 -19.24 33.78
N GLU A 76 -12.65 -19.44 32.47
CA GLU A 76 -13.48 -20.48 31.87
C GLU A 76 -12.62 -21.68 31.44
N THR A 77 -13.18 -22.90 31.49
CA THR A 77 -12.57 -24.10 30.93
C THR A 77 -13.63 -24.80 30.08
N GLY A 78 -13.43 -24.77 28.76
CA GLY A 78 -14.27 -25.51 27.81
C GLY A 78 -13.67 -26.89 27.53
N VAL A 79 -14.48 -27.95 27.67
CA VAL A 79 -14.10 -29.31 27.23
C VAL A 79 -15.16 -29.82 26.28
N GLU A 80 -14.81 -29.89 25.00
CA GLU A 80 -15.68 -30.44 23.97
C GLU A 80 -15.53 -31.95 23.92
N THR A 81 -16.62 -32.67 24.18
CA THR A 81 -16.63 -34.15 24.16
C THR A 81 -16.85 -34.71 22.76
N ASN A 82 -17.35 -33.90 21.84
CA ASN A 82 -17.63 -34.25 20.45
C ASN A 82 -16.82 -33.36 19.50
N SER A 83 -16.45 -33.89 18.33
CA SER A 83 -15.79 -33.08 17.31
C SER A 83 -16.78 -32.25 16.47
N GLU A 84 -16.23 -31.26 15.75
CA GLU A 84 -16.89 -30.61 14.62
C GLU A 84 -16.48 -31.31 13.31
N ILE A 85 -17.39 -31.35 12.32
CA ILE A 85 -17.07 -31.86 10.98
C ILE A 85 -17.01 -30.68 10.04
N ILE A 86 -15.84 -30.43 9.46
CA ILE A 86 -15.61 -29.44 8.42
C ILE A 86 -15.59 -30.20 7.08
N SER A 87 -16.67 -30.10 6.30
CA SER A 87 -16.83 -30.84 5.04
C SER A 87 -16.15 -30.16 3.85
N SER A 88 -15.91 -28.85 3.94
CA SER A 88 -15.27 -28.04 2.92
C SER A 88 -14.27 -27.07 3.55
N TRP A 89 -13.13 -26.86 2.88
CA TRP A 89 -12.16 -25.84 3.28
C TRP A 89 -12.72 -24.41 3.18
N LEU A 90 -13.79 -24.19 2.40
CA LEU A 90 -14.51 -22.92 2.36
C LEU A 90 -15.23 -22.59 3.68
N ASP A 91 -15.55 -23.62 4.47
CA ASP A 91 -16.24 -23.48 5.75
C ASP A 91 -15.28 -23.49 6.95
N GLN A 92 -13.96 -23.50 6.68
CA GLN A 92 -12.94 -23.60 7.72
C GLN A 92 -12.92 -22.32 8.57
N LYS A 93 -13.28 -22.44 9.85
CA LYS A 93 -13.05 -21.40 10.86
C LYS A 93 -11.60 -21.51 11.36
N GLY A 94 -10.89 -20.40 11.46
CA GLY A 94 -9.55 -20.40 12.05
C GLY A 94 -9.61 -20.79 13.52
N GLN A 95 -8.82 -21.78 13.95
CA GLN A 95 -8.64 -22.06 15.38
C GLN A 95 -7.98 -20.83 16.02
N GLY A 96 -8.72 -20.16 16.90
CA GLY A 96 -8.28 -18.96 17.62
C GLY A 96 -8.59 -17.61 16.95
N LEU A 97 -9.59 -17.59 16.07
CA LEU A 97 -10.28 -16.37 15.62
C LEU A 97 -11.79 -16.69 15.52
N LEU A 98 -12.48 -16.75 16.66
CA LEU A 98 -13.94 -16.90 16.68
C LEU A 98 -14.57 -15.55 16.32
N ASN A 99 -14.55 -15.17 15.04
CA ASN A 99 -15.50 -14.23 14.39
C ASN A 99 -15.07 -13.92 12.94
N TYR A 100 -14.97 -14.94 12.09
CA TYR A 100 -14.72 -14.73 10.66
C TYR A 100 -16.04 -14.51 9.92
N ASN A 101 -16.60 -13.30 10.00
CA ASN A 101 -17.57 -12.87 8.99
C ASN A 101 -17.68 -11.37 8.71
N GLN A 102 -16.76 -10.48 9.14
CA GLN A 102 -16.97 -9.05 8.83
C GLN A 102 -15.79 -8.08 8.71
N SER A 103 -14.52 -8.48 8.56
CA SER A 103 -13.46 -7.46 8.36
C SER A 103 -12.22 -7.94 7.59
N LEU A 104 -12.27 -8.08 6.27
CA LEU A 104 -11.06 -8.28 5.43
C LEU A 104 -10.08 -7.08 5.57
N CYS A 105 -9.22 -7.04 6.59
CA CYS A 105 -8.24 -5.96 6.82
C CYS A 105 -6.99 -6.43 7.60
N LEU A 106 -5.89 -5.67 7.45
CA LEU A 106 -4.81 -5.64 8.43
C LEU A 106 -5.34 -4.98 9.70
N TRP A 107 -5.22 -5.66 10.85
CA TRP A 107 -5.84 -5.22 12.10
C TRP A 107 -4.79 -4.84 13.14
N VAL A 108 -5.21 -4.11 14.16
CA VAL A 108 -4.51 -3.99 15.43
C VAL A 108 -5.33 -4.71 16.48
N ALA A 109 -4.71 -5.72 17.11
CA ALA A 109 -5.34 -6.47 18.18
C ALA A 109 -5.69 -5.50 19.32
N SER A 110 -6.97 -5.34 19.60
CA SER A 110 -7.48 -4.47 20.67
C SER A 110 -7.81 -5.28 21.91
N ILE A 111 -8.27 -6.52 21.71
CA ILE A 111 -8.58 -7.51 22.75
C ILE A 111 -7.87 -8.81 22.40
N VAL A 112 -7.30 -9.46 23.40
CA VAL A 112 -6.62 -10.74 23.26
C VAL A 112 -7.03 -11.64 24.42
N ASP A 113 -7.46 -12.85 24.08
CA ASP A 113 -7.80 -13.86 25.07
C ASP A 113 -6.54 -14.66 25.40
N ALA A 114 -6.08 -14.53 26.65
CA ALA A 114 -4.89 -15.20 27.14
C ALA A 114 -5.27 -16.56 27.75
N GLY A 115 -4.74 -17.63 27.19
CA GLY A 115 -5.09 -18.98 27.62
C GLY A 115 -4.16 -20.05 27.04
N ALA A 116 -4.66 -21.28 27.02
CA ALA A 116 -4.04 -22.40 26.34
C ALA A 116 -5.12 -23.24 25.66
N SER A 117 -4.79 -23.86 24.54
CA SER A 117 -5.70 -24.78 23.84
C SER A 117 -4.99 -26.08 23.47
N LEU A 118 -5.74 -27.18 23.50
CA LEU A 118 -5.29 -28.48 23.03
C LEU A 118 -6.35 -29.03 22.09
N SER A 119 -6.00 -29.17 20.81
CA SER A 119 -6.91 -29.61 19.76
C SER A 119 -6.33 -30.79 19.00
N GLN A 120 -7.21 -31.63 18.44
CA GLN A 120 -6.85 -32.69 17.51
C GLN A 120 -7.62 -32.51 16.21
N GLU A 121 -6.90 -32.54 15.09
CA GLU A 121 -7.48 -32.53 13.75
C GLU A 121 -7.28 -33.88 13.08
N ASP A 122 -8.37 -34.51 12.65
CA ASP A 122 -8.38 -35.79 11.95
C ASP A 122 -8.98 -35.61 10.54
N TYR A 123 -8.25 -36.06 9.52
CA TYR A 123 -8.65 -35.97 8.12
C TYR A 123 -9.19 -37.33 7.67
N LEU A 124 -10.49 -37.39 7.42
CA LEU A 124 -11.19 -38.63 7.07
C LEU A 124 -11.42 -38.74 5.57
N ARG A 125 -11.46 -39.99 5.07
CA ARG A 125 -11.89 -40.25 3.69
C ARG A 125 -13.33 -39.79 3.48
N SER A 126 -13.58 -39.00 2.44
CA SER A 126 -14.94 -38.51 2.09
C SER A 126 -15.93 -39.65 1.87
N SER A 127 -15.48 -40.77 1.30
CA SER A 127 -16.30 -41.98 1.11
C SER A 127 -16.81 -42.59 2.42
N TYR A 128 -16.06 -42.46 3.52
CA TYR A 128 -16.48 -42.92 4.85
C TYR A 128 -17.47 -41.95 5.48
N VAL A 129 -17.18 -40.64 5.41
CA VAL A 129 -18.04 -39.58 5.95
C VAL A 129 -19.42 -39.59 5.28
N SER A 130 -19.48 -39.84 3.97
CA SER A 130 -20.76 -39.90 3.23
C SER A 130 -21.67 -41.09 3.60
N LYS A 131 -21.10 -42.16 4.16
CA LYS A 131 -21.83 -43.41 4.46
C LYS A 131 -22.14 -43.60 5.94
N THR A 132 -21.48 -42.84 6.80
CA THR A 132 -21.50 -43.04 8.25
C THR A 132 -22.22 -41.88 8.91
N ASP A 133 -23.02 -42.16 9.93
CA ASP A 133 -23.75 -41.12 10.64
C ASP A 133 -22.80 -40.11 11.32
N SER A 134 -23.11 -38.82 11.17
CA SER A 134 -22.28 -37.72 11.65
C SER A 134 -22.07 -37.75 13.17
N VAL A 135 -23.06 -38.18 13.95
CA VAL A 135 -22.96 -38.24 15.41
C VAL A 135 -21.96 -39.30 15.82
N SER A 136 -21.98 -40.45 15.16
CA SER A 136 -21.04 -41.55 15.43
C SER A 136 -19.58 -41.17 15.11
N ILE A 137 -19.37 -40.40 14.03
CA ILE A 137 -18.04 -39.89 13.66
C ILE A 137 -17.54 -38.92 14.73
N LYS A 138 -18.38 -37.96 15.14
CA LYS A 138 -18.03 -36.94 16.14
C LYS A 138 -17.69 -37.53 17.50
N ALA A 139 -18.48 -38.50 17.95
CA ALA A 139 -18.22 -39.23 19.19
C ALA A 139 -16.93 -40.06 19.10
N SER A 140 -16.69 -40.76 17.98
CA SER A 140 -15.47 -41.58 17.80
C SER A 140 -14.19 -40.72 17.78
N ALA A 141 -14.27 -39.51 17.20
CA ALA A 141 -13.20 -38.54 17.23
C ALA A 141 -12.88 -38.08 18.67
N GLY A 142 -13.92 -37.74 19.44
CA GLY A 142 -13.80 -37.38 20.86
C GLY A 142 -13.14 -38.50 21.67
N LEU A 143 -13.64 -39.73 21.56
CA LEU A 143 -13.07 -40.90 22.25
C LEU A 143 -11.59 -41.11 21.94
N LYS A 144 -11.20 -41.02 20.66
CA LYS A 144 -9.79 -41.12 20.26
C LYS A 144 -8.93 -40.03 20.90
N PHE A 145 -9.44 -38.80 21.03
CA PHE A 145 -8.71 -37.70 21.64
C PHE A 145 -8.51 -37.90 23.16
N PHE A 146 -9.57 -38.26 23.89
CA PHE A 146 -9.50 -38.50 25.33
C PHE A 146 -8.70 -39.74 25.72
N ASP A 147 -8.73 -40.80 24.89
CA ASP A 147 -7.88 -41.99 25.06
C ASP A 147 -6.38 -41.61 25.10
N LYS A 148 -5.94 -40.70 24.23
CA LYS A 148 -4.55 -40.21 24.22
C LYS A 148 -4.16 -39.40 25.46
N LEU A 149 -5.14 -38.81 26.14
CA LEU A 149 -4.98 -38.01 27.36
C LEU A 149 -5.11 -38.83 28.64
N LYS A 150 -5.29 -40.16 28.53
CA LYS A 150 -5.58 -41.06 29.66
C LYS A 150 -6.74 -40.53 30.51
N PHE A 151 -7.71 -39.93 29.86
CA PHE A 151 -8.89 -39.40 30.54
C PHE A 151 -9.88 -40.54 30.73
N ASP A 152 -10.22 -40.83 31.99
CA ASP A 152 -11.12 -41.92 32.36
C ASP A 152 -12.57 -41.52 32.05
N MET A 153 -13.02 -41.82 30.83
CA MET A 153 -14.43 -41.65 30.45
C MET A 153 -15.24 -42.83 30.97
N SER A 154 -16.37 -42.57 31.61
CA SER A 154 -17.27 -43.58 32.21
C SER A 154 -17.46 -44.82 31.32
N SER A 155 -17.50 -45.99 31.95
CA SER A 155 -17.50 -47.36 31.39
C SER A 155 -18.50 -47.68 30.26
N ASP A 156 -19.49 -46.83 30.00
CA ASP A 156 -20.42 -46.98 28.87
C ASP A 156 -19.78 -46.68 27.50
N TYR A 157 -18.63 -45.98 27.47
CA TYR A 157 -17.95 -45.57 26.24
C TYR A 157 -16.77 -46.47 25.83
N THR A 158 -16.27 -47.30 26.75
CA THR A 158 -15.17 -48.25 26.52
C THR A 158 -15.54 -49.46 25.66
N GLU A 159 -16.82 -49.65 25.33
CA GLU A 159 -17.35 -50.88 24.70
C GLU A 159 -17.65 -50.83 23.18
N LYS A 160 -17.15 -49.84 22.42
CA LYS A 160 -17.29 -49.85 20.94
C LYS A 160 -15.96 -49.92 20.20
N SER A 161 -15.23 -51.04 20.36
CA SER A 161 -13.96 -51.26 19.67
C SER A 161 -14.11 -51.29 18.14
N SER A 162 -15.22 -51.82 17.61
CA SER A 162 -15.44 -51.96 16.17
C SER A 162 -15.70 -50.63 15.46
N THR A 163 -16.48 -49.70 16.04
CA THR A 163 -16.73 -48.39 15.44
C THR A 163 -15.50 -47.49 15.54
N LEU A 164 -14.76 -47.55 16.65
CA LEU A 164 -13.51 -46.80 16.82
C LEU A 164 -12.42 -47.31 15.86
N GLN A 165 -12.28 -48.62 15.68
CA GLN A 165 -11.35 -49.21 14.70
C GLN A 165 -11.73 -48.81 13.27
N ASN A 166 -13.02 -48.84 12.93
CA ASN A 166 -13.50 -48.40 11.62
C ASN A 166 -13.21 -46.91 11.37
N TYR A 167 -13.44 -46.04 12.38
CA TYR A 167 -13.07 -44.63 12.32
C TYR A 167 -11.55 -44.47 12.09
N GLN A 168 -10.72 -45.10 12.93
CA GLN A 168 -9.25 -45.01 12.87
C GLN A 168 -8.68 -45.48 11.52
N SER A 169 -9.21 -46.56 10.96
CA SER A 169 -8.78 -47.07 9.64
C SER A 169 -9.10 -46.13 8.46
N ASN A 170 -10.06 -45.22 8.63
CA ASN A 170 -10.45 -44.24 7.60
C ASN A 170 -9.76 -42.88 7.76
N ILE A 171 -8.88 -42.74 8.76
CA ILE A 171 -8.05 -41.55 8.95
C ILE A 171 -6.91 -41.57 7.94
N THR A 172 -6.78 -40.48 7.20
CA THR A 172 -5.71 -40.25 6.22
C THR A 172 -4.56 -39.43 6.80
N TYR A 173 -4.88 -38.50 7.71
CA TYR A 173 -3.93 -37.65 8.41
C TYR A 173 -4.49 -37.27 9.79
N SER A 174 -3.63 -37.11 10.79
CA SER A 174 -4.01 -36.77 12.16
C SER A 174 -2.91 -35.93 12.79
N ILE A 175 -3.28 -34.82 13.41
CA ILE A 175 -2.37 -33.92 14.11
C ILE A 175 -2.98 -33.48 15.44
N ILE A 176 -2.14 -33.32 16.46
CA ILE A 176 -2.50 -32.71 17.73
C ILE A 176 -1.71 -31.41 17.86
N GLN A 177 -2.41 -30.34 18.19
CA GLN A 177 -1.84 -29.02 18.38
C GLN A 177 -2.07 -28.59 19.82
N SER A 178 -0.99 -28.20 20.49
CA SER A 178 -1.01 -27.61 21.83
C SER A 178 -0.54 -26.17 21.71
N HIS A 179 -1.40 -25.23 22.02
CA HIS A 179 -1.09 -23.81 22.09
C HIS A 179 -0.97 -23.39 23.55
N GLY A 180 0.19 -22.88 23.94
CA GLY A 180 0.51 -22.61 25.35
C GLY A 180 0.70 -23.88 26.17
N SER A 181 0.76 -23.71 27.49
CA SER A 181 1.06 -24.77 28.45
C SER A 181 2.39 -25.51 28.19
N THR A 182 2.56 -26.68 28.78
CA THR A 182 3.66 -27.60 28.47
C THR A 182 3.46 -28.24 27.10
N PRO A 183 4.55 -28.54 26.35
CA PRO A 183 4.45 -29.31 25.11
C PRO A 183 3.71 -30.64 25.33
N PHE A 184 2.76 -30.93 24.43
CA PHE A 184 2.00 -32.17 24.45
C PHE A 184 2.89 -33.39 24.15
N TYR A 185 2.66 -34.48 24.88
CA TYR A 185 3.21 -35.80 24.57
C TYR A 185 2.16 -36.89 24.87
N PRO A 186 2.09 -37.99 24.09
CA PRO A 186 1.11 -39.04 24.34
C PRO A 186 1.20 -39.60 25.76
N GLY A 187 0.06 -39.66 26.45
CA GLY A 187 -0.02 -40.17 27.82
C GLY A 187 0.23 -39.16 28.93
N ILE A 188 0.38 -37.87 28.62
CA ILE A 188 0.17 -36.77 29.58
C ILE A 188 -1.29 -36.79 30.05
N SER A 189 -1.55 -36.59 31.35
CA SER A 189 -2.92 -36.45 31.85
C SER A 189 -3.45 -35.04 31.57
N LEU A 190 -4.76 -34.92 31.34
CA LEU A 190 -5.41 -33.62 31.18
C LEU A 190 -5.12 -32.68 32.36
N GLN A 191 -5.16 -33.20 33.59
CA GLN A 191 -4.81 -32.44 34.79
C GLN A 191 -3.40 -31.87 34.73
N LYS A 192 -2.40 -32.70 34.41
CA LYS A 192 -1.00 -32.26 34.34
C LYS A 192 -0.81 -31.18 33.27
N TRP A 193 -1.52 -31.30 32.14
CA TRP A 193 -1.50 -30.29 31.09
C TRP A 193 -2.20 -28.99 31.51
N GLN A 194 -3.29 -29.06 32.27
CA GLN A 194 -3.99 -27.87 32.78
C GLN A 194 -3.17 -27.12 33.84
N GLU A 195 -2.51 -27.83 34.76
CA GLU A 195 -1.68 -27.23 35.80
C GLU A 195 -0.48 -26.45 35.25
N SER A 196 0.07 -26.86 34.09
CA SER A 196 1.20 -26.19 33.43
C SER A 196 0.83 -24.94 32.63
N THR A 197 -0.45 -24.57 32.55
CA THR A 197 -0.90 -23.35 31.86
C THR A 197 -0.42 -22.08 32.55
N LYS A 198 -0.22 -22.13 33.88
CA LYS A 198 0.29 -21.02 34.67
C LYS A 198 1.67 -20.59 34.13
N ASN A 199 1.80 -19.32 33.75
CA ASN A 199 2.97 -18.69 33.14
C ASN A 199 3.32 -19.14 31.71
N ASN A 200 2.49 -19.99 31.07
CA ASN A 200 2.65 -20.40 29.68
C ASN A 200 1.40 -20.05 28.87
N LEU A 201 0.87 -18.84 29.12
CA LEU A 201 -0.31 -18.32 28.43
C LEU A 201 0.08 -17.83 27.03
N VAL A 202 -0.78 -18.11 26.07
CA VAL A 202 -0.68 -17.60 24.70
C VAL A 202 -1.99 -16.95 24.31
N ALA A 203 -1.94 -16.13 23.25
CA ALA A 203 -3.13 -15.58 22.64
C ALA A 203 -3.91 -16.69 21.92
N ILE A 204 -5.00 -17.15 22.54
CA ILE A 204 -5.89 -18.17 21.99
C ILE A 204 -7.02 -17.58 21.15
N ASP A 205 -7.37 -16.31 21.35
CA ASP A 205 -8.27 -15.56 20.47
C ASP A 205 -7.85 -14.08 20.40
N ARG A 206 -8.23 -13.40 19.32
CA ARG A 206 -7.91 -12.00 19.08
C ARG A 206 -9.08 -11.28 18.42
N SER A 207 -9.37 -10.09 18.91
CA SER A 207 -10.30 -9.14 18.29
C SER A 207 -9.61 -7.79 18.08
N GLY A 208 -9.89 -7.13 16.96
CA GLY A 208 -9.18 -5.91 16.59
C GLY A 208 -9.91 -5.02 15.60
N VAL A 209 -9.30 -3.87 15.32
CA VAL A 209 -9.81 -2.87 14.38
C VAL A 209 -8.85 -2.68 13.20
N PRO A 210 -9.33 -2.27 12.02
CA PRO A 210 -8.45 -1.98 10.89
C PRO A 210 -7.40 -0.91 11.21
N LEU A 211 -6.17 -1.10 10.74
CA LEU A 211 -5.04 -0.21 11.06
C LEU A 211 -5.29 1.27 10.76
N HIS A 212 -6.02 1.58 9.68
CA HIS A 212 -6.30 2.96 9.28
C HIS A 212 -7.26 3.70 10.24
N TYR A 213 -8.00 2.99 11.10
CA TYR A 213 -8.89 3.60 12.10
C TYR A 213 -8.08 4.30 13.23
N LEU A 214 -6.84 3.85 13.47
CA LEU A 214 -5.95 4.46 14.45
C LEU A 214 -5.36 5.80 13.98
N ILE A 215 -5.61 6.22 12.74
CA ILE A 215 -5.07 7.46 12.17
C ILE A 215 -6.16 8.52 12.23
N ASN A 216 -6.21 9.25 13.33
CA ASN A 216 -7.22 10.28 13.58
C ASN A 216 -6.65 11.38 14.51
N THR A 217 -7.43 12.42 14.77
CA THR A 217 -6.99 13.57 15.57
C THR A 217 -6.79 13.25 17.06
N ASN A 218 -7.40 12.17 17.58
CA ASN A 218 -7.18 11.76 18.96
C ASN A 218 -5.79 11.14 19.15
N THR A 219 -5.31 10.38 18.16
CA THR A 219 -4.01 9.69 18.20
C THR A 219 -2.85 10.54 17.66
N MET A 220 -3.12 11.48 16.76
CA MET A 220 -2.11 12.33 16.12
C MET A 220 -2.49 13.81 16.21
N GLN A 221 -2.35 14.38 17.40
CA GLN A 221 -2.78 15.75 17.71
C GLN A 221 -1.94 16.84 17.01
N ASP A 222 -0.70 16.51 16.61
CA ASP A 222 0.23 17.44 15.95
C ASP A 222 -0.05 17.65 14.45
N LEU A 223 -1.06 16.96 13.90
CA LEU A 223 -1.36 16.95 12.47
C LEU A 223 -2.78 17.47 12.18
N PRO A 224 -2.95 18.26 11.11
CA PRO A 224 -4.29 18.71 10.69
C PRO A 224 -5.18 17.55 10.23
N GLN A 225 -6.48 17.63 10.52
CA GLN A 225 -7.47 16.61 10.15
C GLN A 225 -7.45 16.23 8.66
N PRO A 226 -7.33 17.17 7.68
CA PRO A 226 -7.30 16.81 6.26
C PRO A 226 -6.08 15.95 5.89
N THR A 227 -4.94 16.19 6.54
CA THR A 227 -3.74 15.36 6.36
C THR A 227 -3.97 13.97 6.91
N LEU A 228 -4.54 13.86 8.10
CA LEU A 228 -4.85 12.58 8.73
C LEU A 228 -5.84 11.77 7.90
N ASN A 229 -6.91 12.39 7.40
CA ASN A 229 -7.86 11.76 6.49
C ASN A 229 -7.19 11.21 5.23
N LYS A 230 -6.28 12.00 4.63
CA LYS A 230 -5.54 11.57 3.44
C LYS A 230 -4.59 10.41 3.72
N VAL A 231 -3.91 10.42 4.87
CA VAL A 231 -3.03 9.33 5.30
C VAL A 231 -3.86 8.07 5.59
N ALA A 232 -4.94 8.17 6.35
CA ALA A 232 -5.84 7.07 6.66
C ALA A 232 -6.41 6.42 5.38
N LEU A 233 -6.88 7.23 4.43
CA LEU A 233 -7.36 6.75 3.13
C LEU A 233 -6.27 6.04 2.34
N THR A 234 -5.05 6.60 2.32
CA THR A 234 -3.91 6.01 1.61
C THR A 234 -3.52 4.65 2.20
N VAL A 235 -3.52 4.54 3.53
CA VAL A 235 -3.28 3.27 4.24
C VAL A 235 -4.39 2.26 3.94
N SER A 236 -5.66 2.68 3.97
CA SER A 236 -6.80 1.84 3.64
C SER A 236 -6.69 1.26 2.22
N GLN A 237 -6.43 2.11 1.22
CA GLN A 237 -6.24 1.68 -0.17
C GLN A 237 -5.05 0.72 -0.35
N ALA A 238 -3.98 0.89 0.43
CA ALA A 238 -2.85 -0.03 0.42
C ALA A 238 -3.22 -1.42 1.00
N ILE A 239 -4.02 -1.44 2.06
CA ILE A 239 -4.56 -2.68 2.65
C ILE A 239 -5.48 -3.37 1.64
N GLU A 240 -6.45 -2.65 1.06
CA GLU A 240 -7.35 -3.22 0.04
C GLU A 240 -6.59 -3.81 -1.14
N ARG A 241 -5.52 -3.14 -1.59
CA ARG A 241 -4.66 -3.63 -2.66
C ARG A 241 -3.96 -4.93 -2.29
N TYR A 242 -3.50 -5.09 -1.05
CA TYR A 242 -2.89 -6.33 -0.55
C TYR A 242 -3.87 -7.51 -0.64
N TYR A 243 -5.12 -7.31 -0.24
CA TYR A 243 -6.17 -8.34 -0.37
C TYR A 243 -6.51 -8.64 -1.82
N ARG A 244 -6.70 -7.60 -2.64
CA ARG A 244 -7.06 -7.74 -4.05
C ARG A 244 -6.03 -8.53 -4.85
N ILE A 245 -4.74 -8.24 -4.66
CA ILE A 245 -3.64 -8.95 -5.36
C ILE A 245 -3.53 -10.42 -4.94
N ASN A 246 -3.94 -10.75 -3.71
CA ASN A 246 -3.92 -12.12 -3.18
C ASN A 246 -5.24 -12.87 -3.36
N THR A 247 -6.26 -12.21 -3.91
CA THR A 247 -7.55 -12.83 -4.25
C THR A 247 -7.44 -13.56 -5.59
N ARG A 248 -7.84 -14.83 -5.62
CA ARG A 248 -7.73 -15.72 -6.78
C ARG A 248 -9.09 -16.40 -7.03
N PRO A 249 -9.97 -15.73 -7.78
CA PRO A 249 -11.24 -16.29 -8.24
C PRO A 249 -11.03 -17.66 -8.91
N GLY A 250 -11.88 -18.62 -8.57
CA GLY A 250 -11.82 -20.02 -9.03
C GLY A 250 -10.85 -20.90 -8.24
N SER A 251 -10.07 -20.33 -7.29
CA SER A 251 -9.13 -21.09 -6.45
C SER A 251 -9.39 -20.89 -4.96
N ASN A 252 -9.22 -19.67 -4.42
CA ASN A 252 -9.52 -19.38 -3.01
C ASN A 252 -10.83 -18.61 -2.82
N VAL A 253 -11.46 -18.17 -3.91
CA VAL A 253 -12.79 -17.56 -3.95
C VAL A 253 -13.60 -18.26 -5.02
N ASP A 254 -14.79 -18.75 -4.70
CA ASP A 254 -15.67 -19.37 -5.68
C ASP A 254 -16.12 -18.33 -6.73
N ASP A 255 -15.80 -18.59 -8.00
CA ASP A 255 -16.14 -17.74 -9.13
C ASP A 255 -17.33 -18.26 -9.95
N LYS A 256 -17.96 -19.37 -9.50
CA LYS A 256 -19.12 -20.02 -10.11
C LYS A 256 -18.90 -20.39 -11.59
N SER A 257 -17.64 -20.55 -12.02
CA SER A 257 -17.28 -20.78 -13.43
C SER A 257 -17.23 -22.26 -13.84
N CYS A 258 -17.56 -23.18 -12.93
CA CYS A 258 -17.39 -24.64 -13.09
C CYS A 258 -18.21 -25.29 -14.22
N LYS A 259 -19.21 -24.60 -14.81
CA LYS A 259 -20.06 -25.13 -15.88
C LYS A 259 -20.31 -24.07 -16.95
N GLY A 260 -19.99 -24.37 -18.22
CA GLY A 260 -20.39 -23.57 -19.37
C GLY A 260 -19.82 -24.09 -20.68
N PRO A 261 -20.23 -23.56 -21.85
CA PRO A 261 -19.81 -24.08 -23.14
C PRO A 261 -18.38 -23.66 -23.50
N ALA A 262 -17.54 -24.64 -23.90
CA ALA A 262 -16.21 -24.41 -24.47
C ALA A 262 -16.30 -23.50 -25.71
N THR A 263 -15.47 -22.46 -25.77
CA THR A 263 -15.39 -21.59 -26.96
C THR A 263 -14.01 -21.72 -27.60
N ASN A 264 -13.97 -21.84 -28.94
CA ASN A 264 -12.74 -21.80 -29.73
C ASN A 264 -12.22 -20.35 -29.80
N LEU A 265 -11.62 -19.90 -28.70
CA LEU A 265 -11.10 -18.55 -28.54
C LEU A 265 -9.75 -18.44 -29.24
N SER A 266 -9.51 -17.32 -29.95
CA SER A 266 -8.22 -17.09 -30.60
C SER A 266 -7.58 -15.78 -30.17
N PHE A 267 -6.26 -15.85 -30.10
CA PHE A 267 -5.37 -14.80 -29.65
C PHE A 267 -4.65 -14.20 -30.85
N GLY A 268 -4.80 -12.89 -31.08
CA GLY A 268 -4.22 -12.17 -32.22
C GLY A 268 -2.85 -11.54 -31.94
N GLY A 269 -2.24 -11.87 -30.80
CA GLY A 269 -0.97 -11.31 -30.36
C GLY A 269 -1.10 -10.09 -29.45
N VAL A 270 0.04 -9.49 -29.13
CA VAL A 270 0.17 -8.28 -28.29
C VAL A 270 1.06 -7.25 -28.96
N TYR A 271 0.90 -5.99 -28.57
CA TYR A 271 1.83 -4.92 -28.89
C TYR A 271 1.86 -3.86 -27.80
N GLN A 272 2.93 -3.07 -27.75
CA GLN A 272 3.12 -1.98 -26.80
C GLN A 272 3.53 -0.71 -27.55
N ARG A 273 2.73 0.34 -27.41
CA ARG A 273 3.01 1.67 -27.97
C ARG A 273 3.64 2.57 -26.91
N CYS A 274 4.69 3.30 -27.28
CA CYS A 274 5.30 4.31 -26.42
C CYS A 274 4.90 5.72 -26.84
N VAL A 275 4.50 6.55 -25.89
CA VAL A 275 4.18 7.98 -26.07
C VAL A 275 5.14 8.78 -25.19
N LYS A 276 6.02 9.55 -25.81
CA LYS A 276 6.98 10.41 -25.10
C LYS A 276 6.25 11.42 -24.21
N ARG A 277 6.70 11.57 -22.96
CA ARG A 277 6.21 12.62 -22.03
C ARG A 277 7.25 13.72 -21.88
N SER A 278 8.52 13.35 -21.84
CA SER A 278 9.65 14.27 -22.00
C SER A 278 10.23 14.15 -23.41
N SER A 279 10.86 15.22 -23.90
CA SER A 279 11.43 15.27 -25.26
C SER A 279 12.59 14.28 -25.46
N ASP A 280 13.33 13.98 -24.40
CA ASP A 280 14.49 13.08 -24.32
C ASP A 280 14.14 11.59 -24.08
N ALA A 281 12.86 11.22 -24.24
CA ALA A 281 12.36 9.90 -23.93
C ALA A 281 12.60 8.83 -25.01
N ASP A 282 13.30 9.15 -26.11
CA ASP A 282 13.59 8.22 -27.22
C ASP A 282 14.18 6.88 -26.75
N PRO A 283 15.25 6.85 -25.95
CA PRO A 283 15.85 5.57 -25.54
C PRO A 283 14.91 4.73 -24.67
N LEU A 284 13.97 5.37 -23.97
CA LEU A 284 12.96 4.65 -23.19
C LEU A 284 11.90 4.01 -24.11
N CYS A 285 11.54 4.68 -25.20
CA CYS A 285 10.62 4.14 -26.18
C CYS A 285 11.22 3.02 -27.03
N GLU A 286 12.50 3.13 -27.42
CA GLU A 286 13.22 2.06 -28.12
C GLU A 286 13.33 0.79 -27.27
N GLU A 287 13.51 0.96 -25.95
CA GLU A 287 13.61 -0.16 -25.02
C GLU A 287 12.24 -0.83 -24.75
N LEU A 288 11.15 -0.06 -24.70
CA LEU A 288 9.85 -0.56 -24.20
C LEU A 288 8.78 -0.77 -25.28
N ALA A 289 8.96 -0.23 -26.50
CA ALA A 289 8.03 -0.47 -27.59
C ALA A 289 8.14 -1.91 -28.10
N GLN A 290 6.99 -2.50 -28.44
CA GLN A 290 6.89 -3.86 -28.99
C GLN A 290 5.84 -3.86 -30.08
N LYS A 291 6.23 -4.13 -31.32
CA LYS A 291 5.29 -4.30 -32.44
C LYS A 291 4.67 -5.69 -32.40
N ASN A 292 3.47 -5.83 -32.96
CA ASN A 292 2.87 -7.14 -33.19
C ASN A 292 3.62 -7.81 -34.35
N PRO A 293 4.27 -8.98 -34.15
CA PRO A 293 5.06 -9.60 -35.21
C PRO A 293 4.22 -9.96 -36.45
N ASN A 294 2.91 -10.18 -36.30
CA ASN A 294 2.05 -10.53 -37.41
C ASN A 294 1.76 -9.35 -38.36
N THR A 295 1.70 -8.13 -37.84
CA THR A 295 1.43 -6.92 -38.64
C THR A 295 2.70 -6.09 -38.91
N GLY A 296 3.77 -6.31 -38.15
CA GLY A 296 4.97 -5.47 -38.20
C GLY A 296 4.75 -4.05 -37.65
N ASP A 297 3.62 -3.81 -36.98
CA ASP A 297 3.21 -2.49 -36.48
C ASP A 297 2.47 -2.57 -35.13
N PHE A 298 2.09 -1.43 -34.56
CA PHE A 298 1.31 -1.31 -33.33
C PHE A 298 -0.20 -1.50 -33.59
N SER A 299 -0.56 -2.62 -34.21
CA SER A 299 -1.93 -2.89 -34.69
C SER A 299 -2.31 -4.37 -34.59
N CYS A 300 -3.62 -4.64 -34.73
CA CYS A 300 -4.16 -5.99 -34.86
C CYS A 300 -4.51 -6.27 -36.33
N ARG A 301 -4.27 -7.49 -36.80
CA ARG A 301 -4.72 -7.96 -38.12
C ARG A 301 -6.24 -8.17 -38.12
N SER A 302 -6.96 -7.78 -39.16
CA SER A 302 -8.39 -8.14 -39.31
C SER A 302 -8.56 -9.67 -39.35
N PRO A 303 -9.52 -10.28 -38.62
CA PRO A 303 -10.67 -9.68 -37.91
C PRO A 303 -10.43 -9.39 -36.41
N TYR A 304 -9.18 -9.41 -35.94
CA TYR A 304 -8.86 -9.15 -34.54
C TYR A 304 -9.01 -7.66 -34.19
N THR A 305 -9.53 -7.42 -32.98
CA THR A 305 -9.75 -6.10 -32.43
C THR A 305 -8.79 -5.84 -31.26
N PRO A 306 -8.23 -4.61 -31.14
CA PRO A 306 -7.32 -4.26 -30.05
C PRO A 306 -8.07 -3.92 -28.77
N THR A 307 -7.58 -4.44 -27.65
CA THR A 307 -8.04 -4.10 -26.30
C THR A 307 -6.87 -3.51 -25.52
N LEU A 308 -7.02 -2.29 -25.01
CA LEU A 308 -6.01 -1.66 -24.13
C LEU A 308 -6.00 -2.41 -22.81
N LEU A 309 -4.90 -3.11 -22.52
CA LEU A 309 -4.75 -3.87 -21.29
C LEU A 309 -4.27 -2.98 -20.13
N ARG A 310 -3.32 -2.08 -20.38
CA ARG A 310 -2.65 -1.30 -19.33
C ARG A 310 -2.00 -0.04 -19.88
N SER A 311 -2.02 1.04 -19.09
CA SER A 311 -1.34 2.31 -19.37
C SER A 311 -0.31 2.69 -18.29
N GLU A 312 0.97 2.41 -18.51
CA GLU A 312 2.05 2.63 -17.55
C GLU A 312 2.79 3.96 -17.81
N VAL A 313 3.20 4.67 -16.75
CA VAL A 313 4.12 5.81 -16.88
C VAL A 313 5.49 5.37 -16.37
N ARG A 314 6.49 5.38 -17.25
CA ARG A 314 7.85 4.96 -16.92
C ARG A 314 8.79 6.14 -16.89
N GLN A 315 9.72 6.07 -15.94
CA GLN A 315 10.71 7.08 -15.67
C GLN A 315 12.08 6.40 -15.58
N LYS A 316 13.10 7.01 -16.19
CA LYS A 316 14.47 6.53 -16.15
C LYS A 316 15.40 7.69 -15.84
N GLY A 317 16.06 7.61 -14.69
CA GLY A 317 17.09 8.56 -14.29
C GLY A 317 18.34 8.40 -15.14
N TYR A 318 19.00 9.50 -15.44
CA TYR A 318 20.31 9.51 -16.08
C TYR A 318 21.07 10.76 -15.67
N THR A 319 22.39 10.69 -15.75
CA THR A 319 23.26 11.81 -15.40
C THR A 319 23.94 12.32 -16.65
N THR A 320 23.85 13.62 -16.88
CA THR A 320 24.66 14.33 -17.88
C THR A 320 25.83 15.02 -17.18
N TYR A 321 26.90 15.25 -17.92
CA TYR A 321 28.01 16.08 -17.49
C TYR A 321 27.93 17.37 -18.28
N ASP A 322 27.36 18.40 -17.66
CA ASP A 322 27.13 19.69 -18.31
C ASP A 322 28.19 20.68 -17.84
N CYS A 323 28.82 21.34 -18.80
CA CYS A 323 29.82 22.37 -18.57
C CYS A 323 29.28 23.71 -19.05
N HIS A 324 29.41 24.73 -18.22
CA HIS A 324 29.01 26.09 -18.55
C HIS A 324 30.19 27.05 -18.32
N ASP A 325 30.40 27.97 -19.26
CA ASP A 325 31.40 29.02 -19.13
C ASP A 325 30.89 30.11 -18.19
N ILE A 326 31.58 30.27 -17.06
CA ILE A 326 31.28 31.33 -16.11
C ILE A 326 32.30 32.45 -16.31
N SER A 327 31.78 33.66 -16.47
CA SER A 327 32.60 34.87 -16.52
C SER A 327 32.85 35.39 -15.12
N TYR A 328 34.11 35.65 -14.76
CA TYR A 328 34.51 36.24 -13.48
C TYR A 328 35.51 37.39 -13.71
N SER A 329 35.55 38.35 -12.80
CA SER A 329 36.48 39.48 -12.90
C SER A 329 37.91 39.00 -12.59
N CYS A 330 38.82 39.22 -13.52
CA CYS A 330 40.25 38.99 -13.33
C CYS A 330 40.98 40.32 -13.64
N LEU A 331 41.79 40.84 -12.71
CA LEU A 331 42.34 42.22 -12.79
C LEU A 331 41.25 43.33 -12.86
N LEU A 332 41.66 44.58 -12.65
CA LEU A 332 40.77 45.73 -12.42
C LEU A 332 39.79 46.04 -13.58
N PHE A 333 40.06 45.53 -14.80
CA PHE A 333 39.28 45.79 -16.01
C PHE A 333 39.11 44.58 -16.95
N PHE A 334 39.51 43.36 -16.57
CA PHE A 334 39.35 42.18 -17.46
C PHE A 334 38.33 41.18 -16.90
N THR A 335 37.58 40.56 -17.82
CA THR A 335 36.66 39.45 -17.52
C THR A 335 37.25 38.17 -18.08
N CYS A 336 37.59 37.23 -17.19
CA CYS A 336 38.06 35.91 -17.56
C CYS A 336 36.90 34.93 -17.60
N GLN A 337 37.01 33.91 -18.45
CA GLN A 337 36.09 32.79 -18.48
C GLN A 337 36.74 31.57 -17.83
N ARG A 338 35.95 30.82 -17.07
CA ARG A 338 36.32 29.50 -16.59
C ARG A 338 35.15 28.56 -16.80
N GLU A 339 35.46 27.40 -17.35
CA GLU A 339 34.49 26.32 -17.50
C GLU A 339 34.20 25.72 -16.12
N GLN A 340 32.94 25.76 -15.70
CA GLN A 340 32.45 25.07 -14.52
C GLN A 340 31.56 23.93 -14.97
N CYS A 341 31.98 22.71 -14.65
CA CYS A 341 31.24 21.50 -14.97
C CYS A 341 30.55 20.92 -13.74
N GLN A 342 29.34 20.39 -13.94
CA GLN A 342 28.60 19.69 -12.90
C GLN A 342 27.88 18.47 -13.48
N HIS A 343 27.79 17.41 -12.67
CA HIS A 343 26.91 16.29 -12.96
C HIS A 343 25.47 16.66 -12.63
N ASN A 344 24.62 16.68 -13.65
CA ASN A 344 23.20 16.98 -13.51
C ASN A 344 22.38 15.69 -13.64
N TYR A 345 21.48 15.47 -12.68
CA TYR A 345 20.60 14.30 -12.68
C TYR A 345 19.26 14.64 -13.32
N HIS A 346 18.99 14.02 -14.45
CA HIS A 346 17.77 14.17 -15.23
C HIS A 346 16.89 12.93 -15.12
N VAL A 347 15.59 13.13 -15.31
CA VAL A 347 14.61 12.04 -15.34
C VAL A 347 13.82 12.16 -16.64
N ARG A 348 14.03 11.20 -17.53
CA ARG A 348 13.20 11.08 -18.74
C ARG A 348 11.94 10.30 -18.44
N SER A 349 10.84 10.59 -19.13
CA SER A 349 9.55 9.92 -18.92
C SER A 349 8.79 9.62 -20.22
N ALA A 350 8.16 8.45 -20.27
CA ALA A 350 7.25 8.05 -21.33
C ALA A 350 6.04 7.30 -20.78
N ARG A 351 4.96 7.29 -21.57
CA ARG A 351 3.74 6.51 -21.29
C ARG A 351 3.71 5.29 -22.22
N ILE A 352 3.65 4.10 -21.65
CA ILE A 352 3.60 2.82 -22.35
C ILE A 352 2.16 2.30 -22.33
N LEU A 353 1.62 2.03 -23.51
CA LEU A 353 0.26 1.52 -23.70
C LEU A 353 0.35 0.09 -24.23
N THR A 354 -0.04 -0.88 -23.41
CA THR A 354 0.02 -2.31 -23.76
C THR A 354 -1.34 -2.77 -24.23
N TYR A 355 -1.40 -3.37 -25.41
CA TYR A 355 -2.60 -3.87 -26.06
C TYR A 355 -2.50 -5.36 -26.34
N TRP A 356 -3.64 -6.03 -26.39
CA TRP A 356 -3.76 -7.39 -26.88
C TRP A 356 -4.89 -7.50 -27.89
N CYS A 357 -4.77 -8.44 -28.81
CA CYS A 357 -5.67 -8.61 -29.93
C CYS A 357 -6.57 -9.83 -29.71
N SER A 358 -7.87 -9.64 -29.89
CA SER A 358 -8.88 -10.71 -29.68
C SER A 358 -9.99 -10.63 -30.72
N VAL A 359 -10.66 -11.75 -30.97
CA VAL A 359 -11.82 -11.84 -31.87
C VAL A 359 -12.99 -12.46 -31.10
N LYS A 360 -14.19 -11.90 -31.29
CA LYS A 360 -15.43 -12.49 -30.74
C LYS A 360 -15.95 -13.53 -31.73
N GLY A 361 -16.14 -14.77 -31.28
CA GLY A 361 -16.61 -15.89 -32.11
C GLY A 361 -15.48 -16.77 -32.66
N LYS A 362 -15.81 -17.63 -33.63
CA LYS A 362 -14.85 -18.57 -34.23
C LYS A 362 -13.85 -17.80 -35.10
N ALA A 363 -12.57 -17.96 -34.78
CA ALA A 363 -11.50 -17.39 -35.57
C ALA A 363 -11.30 -18.12 -36.90
N PRO A 364 -10.76 -17.45 -37.93
CA PRO A 364 -10.29 -18.13 -39.13
C PRO A 364 -9.18 -19.14 -38.78
N ASP A 365 -9.19 -20.30 -39.43
CA ASP A 365 -8.22 -21.36 -39.17
C ASP A 365 -6.78 -20.85 -39.38
N ASN A 366 -5.88 -21.21 -38.46
CA ASN A 366 -4.45 -20.85 -38.45
C ASN A 366 -4.13 -19.34 -38.54
N SER A 367 -5.07 -18.46 -38.17
CA SER A 367 -4.89 -17.01 -38.30
C SER A 367 -4.33 -16.30 -37.05
N GLY A 368 -4.27 -17.01 -35.91
CA GLY A 368 -3.86 -16.44 -34.62
C GLY A 368 -2.45 -16.81 -34.18
N TYR A 369 -2.23 -16.71 -32.87
CA TYR A 369 -1.05 -17.19 -32.16
C TYR A 369 -1.44 -18.31 -31.19
N LEU A 370 -0.60 -19.33 -31.12
CA LEU A 370 -0.55 -20.27 -30.01
C LEU A 370 0.03 -19.57 -28.78
N PHE A 371 -0.59 -19.76 -27.63
CA PHE A 371 -0.15 -19.20 -26.36
C PHE A 371 0.71 -20.22 -25.61
N GLY A 372 1.93 -19.83 -25.24
CA GLY A 372 2.92 -20.69 -24.58
C GLY A 372 3.16 -20.35 -23.10
N GLY A 373 2.40 -19.42 -22.54
CA GLY A 373 2.54 -18.93 -21.16
C GLY A 373 3.19 -17.54 -21.06
N ILE A 374 3.23 -17.03 -19.83
CA ILE A 374 3.81 -15.74 -19.45
C ILE A 374 4.85 -15.98 -18.36
N TYR A 375 5.97 -15.26 -18.41
CA TYR A 375 6.95 -15.25 -17.33
C TYR A 375 7.46 -13.84 -17.06
N SER A 376 8.09 -13.67 -15.91
CA SER A 376 8.72 -12.43 -15.49
C SER A 376 10.10 -12.70 -14.86
N PRO A 377 10.88 -11.65 -14.54
CA PRO A 377 12.11 -11.82 -13.79
C PRO A 377 11.86 -12.48 -12.41
N SER A 378 10.66 -12.32 -11.84
CA SER A 378 10.28 -12.86 -10.52
C SER A 378 9.49 -14.18 -10.57
N SER A 379 8.82 -14.50 -11.68
CA SER A 379 7.95 -15.68 -11.80
C SER A 379 8.30 -16.52 -13.04
N PRO A 380 8.47 -17.84 -12.89
CA PRO A 380 8.69 -18.73 -14.04
C PRO A 380 7.42 -18.91 -14.86
N ASN A 381 7.57 -19.34 -16.12
CA ASN A 381 6.45 -19.79 -16.95
C ASN A 381 5.96 -21.14 -16.40
N PRO A 382 4.69 -21.30 -16.00
CA PRO A 382 4.16 -22.58 -15.51
C PRO A 382 4.29 -23.74 -16.51
N ASN A 383 4.33 -23.44 -17.81
CA ASN A 383 4.43 -24.44 -18.87
C ASN A 383 5.84 -25.07 -18.97
N THR A 384 6.89 -24.28 -18.71
CA THR A 384 8.29 -24.74 -18.78
C THR A 384 8.94 -24.91 -17.41
N ASN A 385 8.29 -24.44 -16.35
CA ASN A 385 8.86 -24.26 -15.02
C ASN A 385 10.18 -23.47 -15.00
N ALA A 386 10.39 -22.62 -16.03
CA ALA A 386 11.60 -21.83 -16.22
C ALA A 386 11.25 -20.40 -16.68
N LYS A 387 12.22 -19.47 -16.61
CA LYS A 387 12.07 -18.09 -17.12
C LYS A 387 12.32 -18.04 -18.63
N SER A 388 11.67 -18.94 -19.37
CA SER A 388 11.85 -19.15 -20.81
C SER A 388 10.56 -19.60 -21.47
N CYS A 389 10.50 -19.40 -22.79
CA CYS A 389 9.42 -19.92 -23.62
C CYS A 389 9.64 -21.41 -23.96
N PRO A 390 8.57 -22.16 -24.26
CA PRO A 390 8.68 -23.51 -24.80
C PRO A 390 9.42 -23.51 -26.15
N ALA A 391 9.86 -24.68 -26.62
CA ALA A 391 10.48 -24.82 -27.93
C ALA A 391 9.51 -24.35 -29.04
N ASN A 392 10.05 -23.67 -30.07
CA ASN A 392 9.29 -23.09 -31.18
C ASN A 392 8.34 -21.94 -30.80
N TYR A 393 8.57 -21.28 -29.66
CA TYR A 393 7.87 -20.05 -29.26
C TYR A 393 8.82 -18.85 -29.29
N ILE A 394 8.31 -17.71 -29.75
CA ILE A 394 8.97 -16.41 -29.65
C ILE A 394 8.58 -15.73 -28.34
N SER A 395 9.55 -15.10 -27.70
CA SER A 395 9.36 -14.33 -26.47
C SER A 395 9.13 -12.86 -26.82
N LEU A 396 7.93 -12.33 -26.61
CA LEU A 396 7.61 -10.92 -26.85
C LEU A 396 7.70 -10.12 -25.55
N ARG A 397 8.14 -8.86 -25.64
CA ARG A 397 8.04 -7.91 -24.51
C ARG A 397 6.57 -7.73 -24.17
N PHE A 398 6.27 -7.75 -22.88
CA PHE A 398 4.94 -7.59 -22.36
C PHE A 398 5.04 -6.71 -21.11
N LEU A 399 4.35 -5.56 -21.10
CA LEU A 399 4.47 -4.54 -20.04
C LEU A 399 5.90 -3.99 -19.92
N SER A 400 6.18 -3.23 -18.87
CA SER A 400 7.41 -2.44 -18.77
C SER A 400 8.44 -2.98 -17.76
N ASP A 401 8.09 -3.97 -16.96
CA ASP A 401 8.94 -4.49 -15.87
C ASP A 401 9.64 -5.82 -16.24
N GLY A 402 9.88 -6.03 -17.53
CA GLY A 402 10.59 -7.19 -18.05
C GLY A 402 9.76 -8.46 -18.18
N GLN A 403 8.43 -8.36 -18.08
CA GLN A 403 7.56 -9.51 -18.37
C GLN A 403 7.61 -9.87 -19.85
N ARG A 404 7.39 -11.16 -20.11
CA ARG A 404 7.49 -11.75 -21.43
C ARG A 404 6.29 -12.66 -21.66
N ILE A 405 5.72 -12.58 -22.85
CA ILE A 405 4.64 -13.46 -23.31
C ILE A 405 5.15 -14.34 -24.44
N CYS A 406 4.92 -15.64 -24.31
CA CYS A 406 5.37 -16.64 -25.27
C CYS A 406 4.29 -16.89 -26.30
N VAL A 407 4.61 -16.67 -27.57
CA VAL A 407 3.66 -16.88 -28.67
C VAL A 407 4.29 -17.68 -29.80
N SER A 408 3.50 -18.42 -30.57
CA SER A 408 3.98 -19.13 -31.77
C SER A 408 2.94 -19.13 -32.89
N GLN A 409 3.40 -19.20 -34.13
CA GLN A 409 2.57 -19.45 -35.32
C GLN A 409 2.91 -20.79 -35.98
N ASP A 410 3.80 -21.57 -35.36
CA ASP A 410 4.14 -22.91 -35.82
C ASP A 410 3.13 -23.91 -35.23
N TYR A 411 2.05 -24.13 -35.98
CA TYR A 411 0.97 -25.03 -35.59
C TYR A 411 1.36 -26.51 -35.65
N GLU A 412 2.47 -26.86 -36.30
CA GLU A 412 2.90 -28.26 -36.42
C GLU A 412 3.75 -28.67 -35.21
N LEU A 413 4.74 -27.84 -34.85
CA LEU A 413 5.70 -28.18 -33.81
C LEU A 413 5.35 -27.58 -32.45
N ALA A 414 4.66 -26.44 -32.39
CA ALA A 414 4.42 -25.71 -31.15
C ALA A 414 3.09 -26.05 -30.46
N THR A 415 2.17 -26.73 -31.15
CA THR A 415 0.84 -27.11 -30.63
C THR A 415 0.94 -28.01 -29.39
N ARG A 416 1.96 -28.88 -29.31
CA ARG A 416 2.16 -29.79 -28.16
C ARG A 416 2.35 -29.06 -26.82
N SER A 417 2.94 -27.87 -26.86
CA SER A 417 3.17 -27.02 -25.68
C SER A 417 2.22 -25.81 -25.66
N SER A 418 1.19 -25.81 -26.53
CA SER A 418 0.20 -24.75 -26.57
C SER A 418 -0.81 -24.91 -25.44
N VAL A 419 -1.19 -23.78 -24.87
CA VAL A 419 -2.18 -23.71 -23.81
C VAL A 419 -3.40 -22.97 -24.34
N PRO A 420 -4.61 -23.55 -24.21
CA PRO A 420 -5.83 -22.83 -24.59
C PRO A 420 -5.95 -21.55 -23.79
N PHE A 421 -6.17 -20.43 -24.50
CA PHE A 421 -6.10 -19.09 -23.93
C PHE A 421 -7.47 -18.42 -23.97
N GLY A 422 -7.93 -17.97 -22.80
CA GLY A 422 -9.26 -17.40 -22.58
C GLY A 422 -9.30 -15.88 -22.50
N GLY A 423 -8.19 -15.21 -22.75
CA GLY A 423 -8.09 -13.74 -22.76
C GLY A 423 -7.21 -13.15 -21.65
N LEU A 424 -7.00 -11.84 -21.76
CA LEU A 424 -6.26 -11.00 -20.82
C LEU A 424 -7.16 -9.88 -20.29
N PHE A 425 -7.00 -9.52 -19.03
CA PHE A 425 -7.68 -8.38 -18.41
C PHE A 425 -6.86 -7.83 -17.24
N SER A 426 -7.25 -6.68 -16.72
CA SER A 426 -6.49 -5.99 -15.68
C SER A 426 -7.40 -5.21 -14.74
N CYS A 427 -6.80 -4.51 -13.77
CA CYS A 427 -7.54 -3.56 -12.95
C CYS A 427 -8.17 -2.39 -13.75
N GLU A 428 -7.70 -2.12 -14.98
CA GLU A 428 -8.17 -1.04 -15.87
C GLU A 428 -8.93 -1.54 -17.11
N SER A 429 -8.90 -2.84 -17.39
CA SER A 429 -9.44 -3.46 -18.61
C SER A 429 -10.29 -4.67 -18.31
N VAL A 430 -11.38 -4.84 -19.06
CA VAL A 430 -12.23 -6.03 -19.04
C VAL A 430 -11.74 -7.09 -20.03
N ASN A 431 -12.28 -8.31 -19.95
CA ASN A 431 -12.05 -9.37 -20.94
C ASN A 431 -13.18 -9.40 -21.99
N PRO A 432 -12.93 -9.02 -23.26
CA PRO A 432 -13.96 -9.05 -24.31
C PRO A 432 -14.52 -10.44 -24.61
N LEU A 433 -13.75 -11.50 -24.31
CA LEU A 433 -14.15 -12.89 -24.52
C LEU A 433 -15.09 -13.41 -23.42
N ALA A 434 -15.22 -12.68 -22.31
CA ALA A 434 -16.11 -12.98 -21.19
C ALA A 434 -17.28 -11.98 -21.11
N ASN A 435 -17.91 -11.66 -22.25
CA ASN A 435 -18.98 -10.66 -22.36
C ASN A 435 -18.59 -9.28 -21.79
N ASN A 436 -17.35 -8.85 -22.03
CA ASN A 436 -16.78 -7.59 -21.52
C ASN A 436 -16.81 -7.47 -19.98
N GLN A 437 -16.70 -8.59 -19.26
CA GLN A 437 -16.59 -8.60 -17.80
C GLN A 437 -15.13 -8.85 -17.37
N SER A 438 -14.75 -8.37 -16.18
CA SER A 438 -13.42 -8.62 -15.60
C SER A 438 -13.34 -10.00 -14.95
N ARG A 439 -13.57 -11.06 -15.75
CA ARG A 439 -13.51 -12.46 -15.33
C ARG A 439 -13.07 -13.36 -16.49
N CYS A 440 -12.80 -14.62 -16.19
CA CYS A 440 -12.57 -15.61 -17.22
C CYS A 440 -13.88 -16.11 -17.85
N PRO A 441 -13.85 -16.53 -19.14
CA PRO A 441 -14.94 -17.28 -19.74
C PRO A 441 -15.17 -18.60 -19.00
N PRO A 442 -16.36 -19.23 -19.12
CA PRO A 442 -16.60 -20.54 -18.52
C PRO A 442 -15.57 -21.59 -18.98
N GLU A 443 -15.23 -22.54 -18.11
CA GLU A 443 -14.16 -23.56 -18.29
C GLU A 443 -12.71 -23.05 -18.30
N PHE A 444 -12.51 -21.74 -18.11
CA PHE A 444 -11.18 -21.16 -17.94
C PHE A 444 -10.97 -20.69 -16.50
N SER A 445 -9.80 -20.99 -15.94
CA SER A 445 -9.36 -20.50 -14.63
C SER A 445 -8.53 -19.23 -14.77
N GLN A 446 -8.68 -18.34 -13.78
CA GLN A 446 -7.92 -17.09 -13.71
C GLN A 446 -6.53 -17.32 -13.10
N HIS A 447 -5.51 -16.74 -13.73
CA HIS A 447 -4.14 -16.76 -13.23
C HIS A 447 -3.55 -15.35 -13.19
N LEU A 448 -2.79 -15.06 -12.12
CA LEU A 448 -2.02 -13.83 -12.00
C LEU A 448 -0.78 -13.93 -12.89
N GLY A 449 -0.73 -13.11 -13.94
CA GLY A 449 0.44 -13.01 -14.81
C GLY A 449 1.52 -12.16 -14.16
N THR A 450 1.16 -10.95 -13.72
CA THR A 450 2.06 -10.04 -13.02
C THR A 450 1.31 -8.91 -12.33
N VAL A 451 2.02 -8.08 -11.56
CA VAL A 451 1.51 -6.84 -10.98
C VAL A 451 2.34 -5.68 -11.54
N SER A 452 1.67 -4.73 -12.22
CA SER A 452 2.29 -3.56 -12.85
C SER A 452 1.84 -2.29 -12.13
N ASP A 453 2.75 -1.69 -11.35
CA ASP A 453 2.50 -0.50 -10.52
C ASP A 453 1.19 -0.59 -9.72
N GLY A 454 1.00 -1.71 -9.02
CA GLY A 454 -0.17 -1.97 -8.19
C GLY A 454 -1.45 -2.38 -8.93
N CYS A 455 -1.39 -2.56 -10.25
CA CYS A 455 -2.48 -3.10 -11.07
C CYS A 455 -2.23 -4.59 -11.36
N GLU A 456 -3.16 -5.48 -10.99
CA GLU A 456 -3.07 -6.88 -11.40
C GLU A 456 -3.29 -7.04 -12.90
N ILE A 457 -2.47 -7.89 -13.52
CA ILE A 457 -2.62 -8.33 -14.91
C ILE A 457 -2.93 -9.82 -14.89
N LEU A 458 -4.13 -10.15 -15.33
CA LEU A 458 -4.74 -11.47 -15.22
C LEU A 458 -4.91 -12.08 -16.60
N TYR A 459 -4.73 -13.39 -16.69
CA TYR A 459 -4.95 -14.15 -17.91
C TYR A 459 -5.74 -15.42 -17.61
N CYS A 460 -6.45 -15.90 -18.62
CA CYS A 460 -7.30 -17.08 -18.52
C CYS A 460 -6.68 -18.24 -19.30
N VAL A 461 -6.62 -19.42 -18.69
CA VAL A 461 -6.29 -20.68 -19.38
C VAL A 461 -7.28 -21.75 -19.00
N GLN A 462 -7.34 -22.83 -19.78
CA GLN A 462 -8.26 -23.93 -19.49
C GLN A 462 -8.07 -24.48 -18.07
N SER A 463 -9.17 -24.61 -17.34
CA SER A 463 -9.19 -25.16 -15.99
C SER A 463 -8.58 -26.56 -15.96
N GLY A 464 -7.81 -26.88 -14.91
CA GLY A 464 -7.13 -28.17 -14.78
C GLY A 464 -5.69 -28.17 -15.27
N LEU A 465 -5.29 -27.22 -16.12
CA LEU A 465 -3.98 -27.26 -16.77
C LEU A 465 -2.82 -26.76 -15.87
N PHE A 466 -3.09 -25.77 -15.02
CA PHE A 466 -2.13 -25.23 -14.04
C PHE A 466 -2.64 -25.34 -12.60
N THR A 467 -3.63 -26.19 -12.34
CA THR A 467 -4.25 -26.35 -11.02
C THR A 467 -3.53 -27.32 -10.10
N GLY A 468 -2.42 -27.92 -10.54
CA GLY A 468 -1.57 -28.80 -9.74
C GLY A 468 -0.33 -28.09 -9.19
N GLY A 469 0.14 -28.48 -8.00
CA GLY A 469 1.39 -27.98 -7.40
C GLY A 469 1.24 -27.56 -5.94
N LYS A 470 2.27 -26.88 -5.43
CA LYS A 470 2.23 -26.27 -4.09
C LYS A 470 1.37 -25.00 -4.12
N LEU A 471 0.65 -24.74 -3.03
CA LEU A 471 -0.05 -23.47 -2.83
C LEU A 471 0.94 -22.31 -3.03
N LEU A 472 0.54 -21.35 -3.85
CA LEU A 472 1.40 -20.21 -4.15
C LEU A 472 1.49 -19.29 -2.93
N PRO A 473 2.69 -18.77 -2.61
CA PRO A 473 2.87 -17.91 -1.46
C PRO A 473 2.09 -16.60 -1.62
N ILE A 474 1.80 -15.96 -0.49
CA ILE A 474 1.17 -14.64 -0.44
C ILE A 474 2.14 -13.59 -0.97
N ASN A 475 1.65 -12.74 -1.87
CA ASN A 475 2.40 -11.60 -2.42
C ASN A 475 2.43 -10.48 -1.39
N LEU A 476 3.63 -10.11 -0.95
CA LEU A 476 3.83 -9.06 0.05
C LEU A 476 4.05 -7.69 -0.62
N PRO A 477 3.57 -6.58 -0.01
CA PRO A 477 3.92 -5.23 -0.46
C PRO A 477 5.43 -4.93 -0.30
N PRO A 478 5.98 -3.93 -1.02
CA PRO A 478 5.28 -2.95 -1.87
C PRO A 478 5.01 -3.46 -3.30
N PHE A 479 3.86 -3.04 -3.86
CA PHE A 479 3.42 -3.41 -5.21
C PHE A 479 3.73 -2.35 -6.27
N THR A 480 4.35 -1.25 -5.87
CA THR A 480 4.67 -0.08 -6.70
C THR A 480 6.13 0.30 -6.49
N LYS A 481 6.80 0.73 -7.56
CA LYS A 481 8.15 1.29 -7.45
C LYS A 481 8.09 2.73 -6.93
N ALA A 482 9.11 3.13 -6.17
CA ALA A 482 9.25 4.52 -5.75
C ALA A 482 9.45 5.43 -6.97
N ARG A 483 8.84 6.62 -6.95
CA ARG A 483 9.00 7.61 -8.02
C ARG A 483 10.41 8.20 -7.98
N LEU A 484 10.99 8.41 -9.17
CA LEU A 484 12.24 9.13 -9.31
C LEU A 484 11.94 10.63 -9.24
N VAL A 485 12.53 11.32 -8.28
CA VAL A 485 12.41 12.77 -8.11
C VAL A 485 13.66 13.42 -8.71
N SER A 486 13.48 14.35 -9.65
CA SER A 486 14.57 15.23 -10.05
C SER A 486 14.85 16.19 -8.88
N MET A 487 16.09 16.21 -8.39
CA MET A 487 16.47 17.07 -7.26
C MET A 487 16.55 18.53 -7.70
N GLN A 488 15.40 19.21 -7.76
CA GLN A 488 15.33 20.66 -7.63
C GLN A 488 14.75 20.95 -6.24
N ALA A 489 15.63 21.16 -5.26
CA ALA A 489 15.26 21.43 -3.88
C ALA A 489 14.59 22.81 -3.79
N THR A 490 13.26 22.84 -3.81
CA THR A 490 12.50 24.04 -3.45
C THR A 490 12.02 23.89 -2.01
N ASN A 491 12.60 24.69 -1.10
CA ASN A 491 12.17 24.78 0.29
C ASN A 491 10.84 25.54 0.37
N THR A 492 9.75 24.95 -0.13
CA THR A 492 8.43 25.59 -0.09
C THR A 492 7.75 25.36 1.26
N VAL A 493 7.44 26.45 1.95
CA VAL A 493 6.48 26.50 3.06
C VAL A 493 5.11 26.07 2.51
N MET A 494 4.47 25.09 3.16
CA MET A 494 3.16 24.59 2.74
C MET A 494 2.08 25.17 3.66
N VAL A 495 1.06 25.81 3.08
CA VAL A 495 -0.08 26.38 3.80
C VAL A 495 -1.33 25.56 3.45
N MET A 496 -2.07 25.09 4.46
CA MET A 496 -3.35 24.41 4.28
C MET A 496 -4.45 25.17 5.03
N THR A 497 -5.58 25.41 4.38
CA THR A 497 -6.74 26.12 4.97
C THR A 497 -7.90 25.14 5.16
N GLU A 498 -8.48 25.11 6.35
CA GLU A 498 -9.66 24.32 6.73
C GLU A 498 -10.66 25.21 7.47
N GLY A 499 -11.76 25.58 6.82
CA GLY A 499 -12.70 26.58 7.38
C GLY A 499 -11.99 27.91 7.67
N ASP A 500 -12.11 28.40 8.90
CA ASP A 500 -11.46 29.64 9.38
C ASP A 500 -9.99 29.42 9.84
N ASN A 501 -9.50 28.17 9.86
CA ASN A 501 -8.20 27.81 10.41
C ASN A 501 -7.17 27.60 9.30
N SER A 502 -5.98 28.19 9.45
CA SER A 502 -4.86 28.03 8.51
C SER A 502 -3.67 27.37 9.21
N TRP A 503 -3.08 26.36 8.58
CA TRP A 503 -1.91 25.64 9.09
C TRP A 503 -0.70 25.93 8.22
N VAL A 504 0.43 26.27 8.86
CA VAL A 504 1.68 26.60 8.15
C VAL A 504 2.80 25.66 8.60
N ARG A 505 3.53 25.13 7.62
CA ARG A 505 4.74 24.34 7.86
C ARG A 505 5.99 25.21 7.79
N VAL A 506 6.61 25.48 8.94
CA VAL A 506 7.78 26.38 9.00
C VAL A 506 9.02 25.69 8.43
N GLY A 507 9.65 26.35 7.44
CA GLY A 507 10.90 25.90 6.82
C GLY A 507 12.05 25.95 7.83
N GLY A 508 12.58 24.79 8.20
CA GLY A 508 13.62 24.61 9.21
C GLY A 508 13.28 23.54 10.24
N THR A 509 12.11 23.66 10.89
CA THR A 509 11.67 22.72 11.94
C THR A 509 10.79 21.57 11.42
N LYS A 510 10.25 21.70 10.19
CA LYS A 510 9.34 20.74 9.54
C LYS A 510 8.01 20.49 10.28
N ALA A 511 7.75 21.18 11.40
CA ALA A 511 6.54 21.06 12.22
C ALA A 511 5.38 21.90 11.66
N TRP A 512 4.14 21.47 11.93
CA TRP A 512 2.91 22.18 11.60
C TRP A 512 2.50 23.08 12.77
N LYS A 513 2.10 24.31 12.48
CA LYS A 513 1.57 25.26 13.47
C LYS A 513 0.27 25.87 12.93
N LEU A 514 -0.71 26.05 13.81
CA LEU A 514 -1.89 26.86 13.53
C LEU A 514 -1.46 28.33 13.38
N ALA A 515 -1.74 28.93 12.23
CA ALA A 515 -1.36 30.28 11.87
C ALA A 515 -2.51 31.25 12.06
N LYS A 516 -2.22 32.38 12.70
CA LYS A 516 -3.14 33.52 12.80
C LYS A 516 -3.15 34.27 11.46
N PRO A 517 -4.27 34.91 11.04
CA PRO A 517 -4.38 35.61 9.76
C PRO A 517 -3.25 36.65 9.51
N GLU A 518 -2.79 37.30 10.57
CA GLU A 518 -1.70 38.30 10.53
C GLU A 518 -0.32 37.68 10.23
N GLU A 519 -0.07 36.44 10.68
CA GLU A 519 1.17 35.70 10.41
C GLU A 519 1.24 35.23 8.95
N ILE A 520 0.09 34.91 8.33
CA ILE A 520 0.00 34.42 6.94
C ILE A 520 0.45 35.50 5.95
N ASN A 521 0.02 36.75 6.15
CA ASN A 521 0.42 37.88 5.30
C ASN A 521 1.92 38.16 5.37
N LYS A 522 2.53 37.96 6.54
CA LYS A 522 3.98 38.13 6.74
C LYS A 522 4.77 37.02 6.05
N ILE A 523 4.29 35.78 6.14
CA ILE A 523 4.92 34.60 5.52
C ILE A 523 4.77 34.62 3.99
N MET A 524 3.64 35.09 3.44
CA MET A 524 3.50 35.30 1.98
C MET A 524 4.49 36.32 1.41
N LYS A 525 4.79 37.39 2.17
CA LYS A 525 5.78 38.40 1.75
C LYS A 525 7.21 37.85 1.72
N GLU A 526 7.53 36.82 2.50
CA GLU A 526 8.85 36.16 2.49
C GLU A 526 8.98 35.10 1.38
N ILE A 527 7.88 34.51 0.90
CA ILE A 527 7.88 33.42 -0.10
C ILE A 527 8.07 33.92 -1.55
N HIS A 528 7.68 35.16 -1.86
CA HIS A 528 7.83 35.75 -3.20
C HIS A 528 8.73 37.01 -3.18
N PRO A 529 10.07 36.86 -3.08
CA PRO A 529 10.98 38.00 -3.22
C PRO A 529 10.97 38.62 -4.63
N GLU A 530 10.56 37.85 -5.66
CA GLU A 530 10.49 38.29 -7.06
C GLU A 530 9.41 39.35 -7.35
N LEU A 531 8.46 39.57 -6.43
CA LEU A 531 7.51 40.69 -6.58
C LEU A 531 8.13 42.06 -6.25
N ASN A 532 9.34 42.10 -5.67
CA ASN A 532 10.00 43.33 -5.23
C ASN A 532 11.41 43.55 -5.83
N GLU A 533 11.88 42.72 -6.77
CA GLU A 533 13.13 43.02 -7.49
C GLU A 533 12.90 44.14 -8.53
N MET A 534 13.01 45.38 -8.08
CA MET A 534 13.28 46.48 -9.00
C MET A 534 14.66 46.27 -9.61
N SER A 535 14.71 46.09 -10.93
CA SER A 535 15.94 46.00 -11.73
C SER A 535 16.91 47.12 -11.35
N SER A 536 18.21 46.81 -11.26
CA SER A 536 19.28 47.78 -10.98
C SER A 536 19.24 49.02 -11.90
N GLY A 537 18.64 48.92 -13.09
CA GLY A 537 18.39 50.06 -13.98
C GLY A 537 17.33 51.06 -13.46
N GLN A 538 16.33 50.61 -12.71
CA GLN A 538 15.30 51.48 -12.12
C GLN A 538 15.81 52.23 -10.88
N LYS A 539 16.74 51.65 -10.11
CA LYS A 539 17.40 52.35 -8.99
C LYS A 539 18.27 53.51 -9.48
N ALA A 540 18.97 53.33 -10.60
CA ALA A 540 19.71 54.40 -11.25
C ALA A 540 18.76 55.48 -11.84
N GLY A 541 17.66 55.08 -12.49
CA GLY A 541 16.68 56.00 -13.05
C GLY A 541 16.02 56.93 -12.03
N VAL A 542 15.72 56.43 -10.82
CA VAL A 542 15.16 57.26 -9.73
C VAL A 542 16.21 58.24 -9.18
N ALA A 543 17.48 57.81 -9.05
CA ALA A 543 18.55 58.71 -8.60
C ALA A 543 18.81 59.85 -9.60
N PHE A 544 18.86 59.55 -10.91
CA PHE A 544 19.03 60.59 -11.94
C PHE A 544 17.78 61.47 -12.10
N GLY A 545 16.58 60.92 -11.93
CA GLY A 545 15.32 61.68 -11.94
C GLY A 545 15.22 62.69 -10.78
N VAL A 546 15.65 62.31 -9.58
CA VAL A 546 15.69 63.21 -8.41
C VAL A 546 16.73 64.31 -8.59
N ILE A 547 17.90 64.01 -9.15
CA ILE A 547 18.91 65.03 -9.46
C ILE A 547 18.39 66.02 -10.53
N GLY A 548 17.73 65.52 -11.59
CA GLY A 548 17.10 66.36 -12.61
C GLY A 548 16.00 67.27 -12.05
N LEU A 549 15.15 66.76 -11.14
CA LEU A 549 14.11 67.54 -10.48
C LEU A 549 14.70 68.62 -9.55
N MET A 550 15.79 68.31 -8.83
CA MET A 550 16.48 69.28 -7.98
C MET A 550 17.12 70.40 -8.80
N VAL A 551 17.69 70.10 -9.98
CA VAL A 551 18.21 71.12 -10.90
C VAL A 551 17.09 71.99 -11.47
N LEU A 552 15.92 71.41 -11.78
CA LEU A 552 14.73 72.17 -12.19
C LEU A 552 14.19 73.07 -11.07
N ILE A 553 14.16 72.60 -9.82
CA ILE A 553 13.75 73.42 -8.68
C ILE A 553 14.74 74.56 -8.45
N VAL A 554 16.04 74.30 -8.52
CA VAL A 554 17.07 75.36 -8.36
C VAL A 554 16.96 76.41 -9.47
N THR A 555 16.75 75.99 -10.72
CA THR A 555 16.55 76.93 -11.84
C THR A 555 15.26 77.74 -11.68
N VAL A 556 14.15 77.13 -11.25
CA VAL A 556 12.90 77.85 -10.95
C VAL A 556 13.07 78.81 -9.77
N VAL A 557 13.78 78.41 -8.71
CA VAL A 557 14.07 79.29 -7.55
C VAL A 557 14.97 80.46 -7.94
N VAL A 558 15.96 80.25 -8.81
CA VAL A 558 16.81 81.33 -9.34
C VAL A 558 16.01 82.28 -10.25
N VAL A 559 15.12 81.75 -11.09
CA VAL A 559 14.21 82.56 -11.93
C VAL A 559 13.21 83.34 -11.08
N LEU A 560 12.62 82.73 -10.05
CA LEU A 560 11.72 83.40 -9.10
C LEU A 560 12.43 84.42 -8.22
N ARG A 561 13.69 84.18 -7.81
CA ARG A 561 14.52 85.19 -7.11
C ARG A 561 14.91 86.35 -8.02
N ARG A 562 15.15 86.11 -9.32
CA ARG A 562 15.34 87.19 -10.30
C ARG A 562 14.05 87.98 -10.54
N LYS A 563 12.88 87.32 -10.52
CA LYS A 563 11.57 87.97 -10.72
C LYS A 563 11.02 88.68 -9.47
N ARG A 564 11.44 88.29 -8.25
CA ARG A 564 11.07 88.95 -6.97
C ARG A 564 11.99 90.11 -6.55
N ARG A 565 13.00 90.48 -7.36
CA ARG A 565 13.81 91.70 -7.14
C ARG A 565 13.21 92.96 -7.78
N GLY A 566 11.99 92.87 -8.33
CA GLY A 566 11.17 94.01 -8.73
C GLY A 566 9.75 93.84 -8.20
N SER A 567 9.29 94.81 -7.40
CA SER A 567 7.93 94.99 -6.86
C SER A 567 7.71 94.56 -5.39
N ASN A 568 8.03 95.50 -4.49
CA ASN A 568 7.51 95.60 -3.13
C ASN A 568 6.07 96.14 -3.15
N PHE A 569 5.13 95.56 -2.37
CA PHE A 569 4.23 96.32 -1.46
C PHE A 569 3.30 95.44 -0.59
N ARG A 570 3.35 95.74 0.72
CA ARG A 570 2.33 95.76 1.81
C ARG A 570 1.47 94.53 2.24
N ALA A 571 1.85 94.00 3.42
CA ALA A 571 1.24 94.11 4.77
C ALA A 571 -0.26 93.80 5.09
N GLY A 572 -0.45 93.06 6.21
CA GLY A 572 -1.68 92.89 7.03
C GLY A 572 -2.25 91.45 6.97
N SER A 573 -2.59 90.72 8.05
CA SER A 573 -3.04 91.15 9.38
C SER A 573 -4.38 90.47 9.81
N TYR A 574 -4.37 89.32 10.51
CA TYR A 574 -5.36 88.72 11.46
C TYR A 574 -6.68 88.03 11.00
N GLU A 575 -6.82 86.78 11.49
CA GLU A 575 -7.95 86.06 12.15
C GLU A 575 -9.35 85.78 11.54
N ALA A 576 -9.88 84.63 12.01
CA ALA A 576 -11.07 83.83 11.69
C ALA A 576 -12.43 84.56 11.94
N ILE A 577 -13.65 84.09 11.58
CA ILE A 577 -14.33 82.78 11.79
C ILE A 577 -15.51 82.62 10.77
N PRO A 578 -16.54 81.74 10.88
CA PRO A 578 -16.94 80.79 9.84
C PRO A 578 -18.42 80.97 9.39
N ALA A 579 -19.03 79.86 8.96
CA ALA A 579 -20.45 79.58 8.73
C ALA A 579 -20.89 79.68 7.25
N GLY A 580 -21.28 78.52 6.73
CA GLY A 580 -21.85 78.37 5.41
C GLY A 580 -23.35 78.62 5.37
N LEU A 581 -23.93 78.46 4.18
CA LEU A 581 -25.27 77.95 4.00
C LEU A 581 -25.42 77.37 2.58
N GLU A 582 -25.86 76.13 2.58
CA GLU A 582 -26.75 75.41 1.66
C GLU A 582 -26.96 75.91 0.22
N SER A 583 -26.89 74.97 -0.73
CA SER A 583 -28.11 74.34 -1.30
C SER A 583 -27.93 74.00 -2.78
N ALA A 584 -27.84 72.68 -3.01
CA ALA A 584 -28.53 71.88 -4.02
C ALA A 584 -28.60 72.36 -5.49
N THR A 585 -28.10 71.50 -6.38
CA THR A 585 -28.85 70.82 -7.46
C THR A 585 -27.84 69.92 -8.22
N GLU A 586 -27.97 68.59 -8.14
CA GLU A 586 -28.80 67.69 -8.97
C GLU A 586 -28.11 67.26 -10.28
N GLN A 587 -28.17 65.93 -10.53
CA GLN A 587 -28.03 65.22 -11.81
C GLN A 587 -26.64 65.10 -12.47
N GLU A 588 -26.28 64.03 -13.17
CA GLU A 588 -26.66 62.61 -13.26
C GLU A 588 -25.72 62.00 -14.33
N VAL A 589 -25.51 60.68 -14.27
CA VAL A 589 -25.18 59.77 -15.40
C VAL A 589 -23.81 59.88 -16.09
N ALA A 590 -22.93 58.92 -15.82
CA ALA A 590 -22.54 57.82 -16.74
C ALA A 590 -21.34 57.05 -16.17
#